data_AF-A0AAD6JN92-F1
#
_entry.id   AF-A0AAD6JN92-F1
#
_cell.length_a   1.000
_cell.length_b   1.000
_cell.length_c   1.000
_cell.angle_alpha   90.00
_cell.angle_beta   90.00
_cell.angle_gamma   90.00
#
_symmetry.space_group_name_H-M   'P 1'
#
loop_
_entity.id
_entity.type
_entity.pdbx_description
1 polymer ?
#
loop_
_entity_poly.entity_id
_entity_poly.type
_entity_poly.pdbx_seq_one_letter_code
_entity_poly.pdbx_strand_id
1 'polypeptide(L)'
;MEAWVPLFKIFLNSPTPETEASLWLQQSSSSSSSVPITTTSFLSLLAKPMINSSSTNSTCDRRVMFLQTLPFLVQSRILSFLCFEHRRFCKRDLSMLARTLLTETEENDFWVKRAARNLLDKVSDSNYQWISGLSLDSGKERVGEEFGSIPDFP
;
A
#
# COMPACT_ATOMS: atom_id res chain seq x y z
N MET A 1 8.25 -17.15 11.23
CA MET A 1 6.89 -16.58 11.31
C MET A 1 6.55 -16.19 12.75
N GLU A 2 6.89 -17.03 13.73
CA GLU A 2 6.60 -16.81 15.16
C GLU A 2 7.10 -15.46 15.73
N ALA A 3 8.29 -15.01 15.32
CA ALA A 3 8.85 -13.71 15.75
C ALA A 3 7.98 -12.50 15.38
N TRP A 4 7.13 -12.60 14.34
CA TRP A 4 6.27 -11.51 13.87
C TRP A 4 4.82 -11.62 14.38
N VAL A 5 4.46 -12.71 15.07
CA VAL A 5 3.11 -12.93 15.59
C VAL A 5 2.64 -11.80 16.51
N PRO A 6 3.45 -11.27 17.45
CA PRO A 6 3.04 -10.13 18.28
C PRO A 6 2.66 -8.91 17.45
N LEU A 7 3.40 -8.63 16.37
CA LEU A 7 3.12 -7.52 15.47
C LEU A 7 1.77 -7.68 14.74
N PHE A 8 1.46 -8.88 14.25
CA PHE A 8 0.16 -9.15 13.63
C PHE A 8 -1.00 -9.06 14.63
N LYS A 9 -0.78 -9.44 15.90
CA LYS A 9 -1.78 -9.23 16.95
C LYS A 9 -2.07 -7.75 17.18
N ILE A 10 -1.08 -6.88 17.09
CA ILE A 10 -1.28 -5.42 17.17
C ILE A 10 -2.17 -4.96 16.01
N PHE A 11 -1.87 -5.35 14.76
CA PHE A 11 -2.69 -4.97 13.60
C PHE A 11 -4.16 -5.40 13.72
N LEU A 12 -4.41 -6.55 14.33
CA LEU A 12 -5.75 -7.10 14.51
C LEU A 12 -6.54 -6.43 15.66
N ASN A 13 -5.89 -6.12 16.78
CA ASN A 13 -6.60 -5.78 18.01
C ASN A 13 -6.44 -4.32 18.45
N SER A 14 -5.41 -3.61 17.99
CA SER A 14 -5.15 -2.24 18.42
C SER A 14 -6.05 -1.23 17.70
N PRO A 15 -6.55 -0.19 18.40
CA PRO A 15 -7.19 0.96 17.79
C PRO A 15 -6.19 1.90 17.08
N THR A 16 -4.92 1.89 17.49
CA THR A 16 -3.82 2.70 16.94
C THR A 16 -2.65 1.81 16.51
N PRO A 17 -2.87 0.96 15.49
CA PRO A 17 -1.94 -0.11 15.14
C PRO A 17 -0.56 0.41 14.71
N GLU A 18 -0.49 1.57 14.06
CA GLU A 18 0.77 2.15 13.56
C GLU A 18 1.72 2.52 14.72
N THR A 19 1.22 3.25 15.71
CA THR A 19 2.01 3.72 16.86
C THR A 19 2.50 2.55 17.70
N GLU A 20 1.61 1.61 18.03
CA GLU A 20 1.96 0.43 18.84
C GLU A 20 2.94 -0.49 18.11
N ALA A 21 2.72 -0.74 16.82
CA ALA A 21 3.64 -1.52 15.99
C ALA A 21 5.03 -0.87 15.91
N SER A 22 5.08 0.46 15.83
CA SER A 22 6.33 1.23 15.79
C SER A 22 7.11 1.10 17.10
N LEU A 23 6.42 1.22 18.24
CA LEU A 23 7.01 1.02 19.57
C LEU A 23 7.52 -0.41 19.73
N TRP A 24 6.73 -1.40 19.33
CA TRP A 24 7.13 -2.80 19.37
C TRP A 24 8.38 -3.06 18.52
N LEU A 25 8.47 -2.48 17.32
CA LEU A 25 9.63 -2.62 16.44
C LEU A 25 10.89 -1.98 17.05
N GLN A 26 10.75 -0.81 17.70
CA GLN A 26 11.84 -0.14 18.41
C GLN A 26 12.38 -0.98 19.58
N GLN A 27 11.48 -1.48 20.42
CA GLN A 27 11.82 -2.31 21.57
C GLN A 27 12.46 -3.64 21.13
N SER A 28 11.89 -4.28 20.11
CA SER A 28 12.41 -5.54 19.55
C SER A 28 13.79 -5.40 18.93
N SER A 29 14.11 -4.23 18.36
CA SER A 29 15.44 -3.93 17.81
C SER A 29 16.47 -3.61 18.90
N SER A 30 16.02 -3.16 20.07
CA SER A 30 16.88 -2.74 21.19
C SER A 30 17.11 -3.84 22.22
N SER A 31 16.31 -4.91 22.17
CA SER A 31 16.43 -6.06 23.06
C SER A 31 17.55 -6.98 22.57
N SER A 32 18.46 -7.40 23.46
CA SER A 32 19.52 -8.38 23.20
C SER A 32 18.98 -9.82 23.01
N SER A 33 17.89 -9.96 22.26
CA SER A 33 17.34 -11.25 21.85
C SER A 33 18.28 -11.94 20.86
N SER A 34 18.36 -13.26 20.93
CA SER A 34 19.27 -14.08 20.10
C SER A 34 18.94 -14.09 18.61
N VAL A 35 17.79 -13.53 18.20
CA VAL A 35 17.40 -13.40 16.79
C VAL A 35 17.08 -11.94 16.48
N PRO A 36 17.90 -11.24 15.67
CA PRO A 36 17.63 -9.86 15.32
C PRO A 36 16.39 -9.76 14.42
N ILE A 37 15.40 -9.00 14.85
CA ILE A 37 14.20 -8.67 14.07
C ILE A 37 14.59 -7.58 13.07
N THR A 38 14.73 -7.93 11.79
CA THR A 38 15.10 -6.98 10.73
C THR A 38 13.89 -6.57 9.89
N THR A 39 13.84 -5.30 9.49
CA THR A 39 12.77 -4.77 8.63
C THR A 39 12.72 -5.46 7.26
N THR A 40 13.86 -5.92 6.75
CA THR A 40 13.96 -6.69 5.51
C THR A 40 13.32 -8.07 5.63
N SER A 41 13.47 -8.75 6.77
CA SER A 41 12.81 -10.05 6.99
C SER A 41 11.30 -9.91 7.11
N PHE A 42 10.79 -8.78 7.60
CA PHE A 42 9.35 -8.49 7.58
C PHE A 42 8.82 -8.34 6.15
N LEU A 43 9.45 -7.50 5.33
CA LEU A 43 9.03 -7.30 3.93
C LEU A 43 9.13 -8.60 3.13
N SER A 44 10.18 -9.38 3.35
CA SER A 44 10.34 -10.70 2.72
C SER A 44 9.22 -11.66 3.13
N LEU A 45 8.75 -11.59 4.37
CA LEU A 45 7.61 -12.37 4.84
C LEU A 45 6.31 -11.91 4.17
N LEU A 46 6.08 -10.60 4.03
CA LEU A 46 4.88 -10.05 3.37
C LEU A 46 4.84 -10.38 1.88
N ALA A 47 5.99 -10.27 1.19
CA ALA A 47 6.13 -10.56 -0.22
C ALA A 47 6.33 -12.05 -0.53
N LYS A 48 6.36 -12.92 0.49
CA LYS A 48 6.54 -14.36 0.31
C LYS A 48 5.40 -14.92 -0.55
N PRO A 49 5.69 -15.57 -1.68
CA PRO A 49 4.66 -16.18 -2.50
C PRO A 49 4.03 -17.35 -1.74
N MET A 50 2.70 -17.41 -1.75
CA MET A 50 1.90 -18.52 -1.23
C MET A 50 1.30 -19.29 -2.41
N ILE A 51 1.44 -20.61 -2.38
CA ILE A 51 0.85 -21.48 -3.39
C ILE A 51 -0.63 -21.62 -3.05
N ASN A 52 -1.49 -21.12 -3.93
CA ASN A 52 -2.93 -21.31 -3.79
C ASN A 52 -3.27 -22.70 -4.36
N SER A 53 -3.32 -23.72 -3.51
CA SER A 53 -3.54 -25.12 -3.92
C SER A 53 -4.93 -25.43 -4.49
N SER A 54 -5.77 -24.41 -4.72
CA SER A 54 -7.17 -24.56 -5.13
C SER A 54 -7.42 -24.45 -6.64
N SER A 55 -6.39 -24.30 -7.48
CA SER A 55 -6.57 -24.32 -8.94
C SER A 55 -5.99 -25.60 -9.57
N THR A 56 -6.78 -26.67 -9.56
CA THR A 56 -6.69 -27.67 -10.62
C THR A 56 -7.27 -27.04 -11.88
N ASN A 57 -6.42 -26.79 -12.88
CA ASN A 57 -6.76 -26.33 -14.24
C ASN A 57 -6.89 -24.81 -14.43
N SER A 58 -5.78 -24.06 -14.36
CA SER A 58 -5.57 -22.91 -15.27
C SER A 58 -4.09 -22.53 -15.32
N THR A 59 -3.61 -22.17 -16.51
CA THR A 59 -2.20 -21.93 -16.88
C THR A 59 -1.65 -20.58 -16.42
N CYS A 60 -2.09 -20.06 -15.27
CA CYS A 60 -1.48 -18.89 -14.64
C CYS A 60 -1.06 -19.22 -13.21
N ASP A 61 0.24 -19.44 -13.03
CA ASP A 61 0.91 -19.59 -11.72
C ASP A 61 0.85 -18.23 -10.98
N ARG A 62 -0.35 -17.87 -10.52
CA ARG A 62 -0.62 -16.60 -9.84
C ARG A 62 -0.10 -16.71 -8.42
N ARG A 63 1.16 -16.32 -8.23
CA ARG A 63 1.81 -16.29 -6.92
C ARG A 63 1.22 -15.17 -6.08
N VAL A 64 0.24 -15.53 -5.24
CA VAL A 64 -0.38 -14.60 -4.30
C VAL A 64 0.62 -14.33 -3.16
N MET A 65 0.91 -13.07 -2.85
CA MET A 65 1.78 -12.72 -1.71
C MET A 65 1.11 -13.07 -0.39
N PHE A 66 1.89 -13.41 0.64
CA PHE A 66 1.36 -13.65 1.98
C PHE A 66 0.46 -12.49 2.46
N LEU A 67 0.86 -11.24 2.21
CA LEU A 67 0.04 -10.08 2.54
C LEU A 67 -1.38 -10.16 1.95
N GLN A 68 -1.53 -10.61 0.70
CA GLN A 68 -2.83 -10.74 0.03
C GLN A 68 -3.70 -11.86 0.62
N THR A 69 -3.11 -12.81 1.35
CA THR A 69 -3.87 -13.87 2.04
C THR A 69 -4.54 -13.39 3.33
N LEU A 70 -4.18 -12.19 3.82
CA LEU A 70 -4.72 -11.61 5.04
C LEU A 70 -6.07 -10.91 4.75
N PRO A 71 -6.95 -10.71 5.76
CA PRO A 71 -8.15 -9.91 5.57
C PRO A 71 -7.82 -8.48 5.09
N PHE A 72 -8.64 -7.90 4.21
CA PHE A 72 -8.38 -6.56 3.63
C PHE A 72 -8.15 -5.46 4.67
N LEU A 73 -8.87 -5.51 5.79
CA LEU A 73 -8.65 -4.60 6.92
C LEU A 73 -7.23 -4.70 7.48
N VAL A 74 -6.69 -5.91 7.60
CA VAL A 74 -5.32 -6.15 8.09
C VAL A 74 -4.30 -5.72 7.04
N GLN A 75 -4.56 -5.99 5.76
CA GLN A 75 -3.71 -5.53 4.66
C GLN A 75 -3.54 -4.01 4.66
N SER A 76 -4.67 -3.28 4.70
CA SER A 76 -4.66 -1.81 4.72
C SER A 76 -3.92 -1.26 5.95
N ARG A 77 -4.14 -1.83 7.14
CA ARG A 77 -3.43 -1.45 8.37
C ARG A 77 -1.92 -1.68 8.27
N ILE A 78 -1.49 -2.82 7.72
CA ILE A 78 -0.07 -3.12 7.51
C ILE A 78 0.55 -2.09 6.56
N LEU A 79 -0.13 -1.78 5.45
CA LEU A 79 0.35 -0.80 4.47
C LEU A 79 0.44 0.60 5.06
N SER A 80 -0.54 1.01 5.88
CA SER A 80 -0.48 2.29 6.60
C SER A 80 0.69 2.33 7.58
N PHE A 81 0.96 1.24 8.30
CA PHE A 81 2.15 1.13 9.15
C PHE A 81 3.46 1.24 8.35
N LEU A 82 3.56 0.54 7.21
CA LEU A 82 4.73 0.64 6.34
C LEU A 82 4.93 2.07 5.80
N CYS A 83 3.82 2.77 5.54
CA CYS A 83 3.84 4.17 5.14
C CYS A 83 4.29 5.09 6.29
N PHE A 84 3.84 4.80 7.52
CA PHE A 84 4.23 5.54 8.73
C PHE A 84 5.73 5.37 9.04
N GLU A 85 6.24 4.14 9.02
CA GLU A 85 7.64 3.82 9.33
C GLU A 85 8.55 3.69 8.09
N HIS A 86 8.16 4.26 6.95
CA HIS A 86 8.85 4.11 5.65
C HIS A 86 10.36 4.39 5.70
N ARG A 87 10.83 5.23 6.64
CA ARG A 87 12.25 5.56 6.83
C ARG A 87 13.10 4.38 7.33
N ARG A 88 12.49 3.40 8.00
CA ARG A 88 13.18 2.20 8.54
C ARG A 88 13.25 1.04 7.55
N PHE A 89 12.49 1.14 6.46
CA PHE A 89 12.35 0.09 5.46
C PHE A 89 13.09 0.47 4.18
N CYS A 90 13.47 -0.54 3.41
CA CYS A 90 14.08 -0.33 2.09
C CYS A 90 13.04 0.25 1.12
N LYS A 91 13.25 1.48 0.65
CA LYS A 91 12.35 2.17 -0.30
C LYS A 91 12.06 1.35 -1.56
N ARG A 92 13.08 0.65 -2.09
CA ARG A 92 12.97 -0.19 -3.28
C ARG A 92 12.01 -1.36 -3.04
N ASP A 93 12.13 -2.01 -1.88
CA ASP A 93 11.29 -3.17 -1.56
C ASP A 93 9.85 -2.73 -1.24
N LEU A 94 9.66 -1.57 -0.59
CA LEU A 94 8.35 -0.97 -0.36
C LEU A 94 7.65 -0.56 -1.67
N SER A 95 8.36 0.11 -2.58
CA SER A 95 7.80 0.51 -3.88
C SER A 95 7.44 -0.70 -4.74
N MET A 96 8.27 -1.74 -4.73
CA MET A 96 7.98 -3.01 -5.40
C MET A 96 6.73 -3.65 -4.82
N LEU A 97 6.63 -3.79 -3.49
CA LEU A 97 5.45 -4.35 -2.80
C LEU A 97 4.16 -3.58 -3.17
N ALA A 98 4.20 -2.25 -3.12
CA ALA A 98 3.06 -1.41 -3.43
C ALA A 98 2.62 -1.54 -4.90
N ARG A 99 3.57 -1.60 -5.84
CA ARG A 99 3.27 -1.81 -7.26
C ARG A 99 2.62 -3.17 -7.51
N THR A 100 3.18 -4.23 -6.95
CA THR A 100 2.62 -5.58 -7.09
C THR A 100 1.16 -5.64 -6.62
N LEU A 101 0.84 -5.02 -5.49
CA LEU A 101 -0.55 -4.95 -4.98
C LEU A 101 -1.51 -4.15 -5.87
N LEU A 102 -1.01 -3.14 -6.60
CA LEU A 102 -1.82 -2.32 -7.50
C LEU A 102 -2.00 -2.96 -8.88
N THR A 103 -1.00 -3.71 -9.35
CA THR A 103 -1.03 -4.35 -10.66
C THR A 103 -1.74 -5.70 -10.63
N GLU A 104 -1.52 -6.52 -9.60
CA GLU A 104 -2.00 -7.89 -9.65
C GLU A 104 -3.51 -8.01 -9.42
N THR A 105 -4.16 -7.08 -8.71
CA THR A 105 -5.45 -7.40 -8.08
C THR A 105 -6.59 -6.48 -8.52
N GLU A 106 -7.35 -6.92 -9.53
CA GLU A 106 -8.64 -6.32 -9.87
C GLU A 106 -9.59 -6.30 -8.66
N GLU A 107 -9.58 -7.36 -7.84
CA GLU A 107 -10.47 -7.56 -6.67
C GLU A 107 -9.95 -7.02 -5.33
N ASN A 108 -8.87 -6.22 -5.29
CA ASN A 108 -8.43 -5.64 -4.02
C ASN A 108 -9.43 -4.58 -3.52
N ASP A 109 -9.70 -4.61 -2.21
CA ASP A 109 -10.53 -3.62 -1.52
C ASP A 109 -9.99 -2.18 -1.72
N PHE A 110 -10.90 -1.23 -1.72
CA PHE A 110 -10.58 0.19 -1.92
C PHE A 110 -9.54 0.70 -0.92
N TRP A 111 -9.62 0.29 0.36
CA TRP A 111 -8.69 0.75 1.39
C TRP A 111 -7.28 0.18 1.20
N VAL A 112 -7.17 -1.05 0.70
CA VAL A 112 -5.88 -1.67 0.37
C VAL A 112 -5.24 -0.93 -0.79
N LYS A 113 -5.98 -0.68 -1.88
CA LYS A 113 -5.49 0.09 -3.03
C LYS A 113 -5.08 1.51 -2.62
N ARG A 114 -5.87 2.17 -1.77
CA ARG A 114 -5.57 3.51 -1.26
C ARG A 114 -4.29 3.52 -0.40
N ALA A 115 -4.14 2.57 0.51
CA ALA A 115 -2.96 2.48 1.36
C ALA A 115 -1.69 2.15 0.55
N ALA A 116 -1.80 1.26 -0.44
CA ALA A 116 -0.69 0.94 -1.34
C ALA A 116 -0.25 2.15 -2.19
N ARG A 117 -1.20 2.94 -2.72
CA ARG A 117 -0.88 4.19 -3.43
C ARG A 117 -0.18 5.20 -2.52
N ASN A 118 -0.71 5.44 -1.33
CA ASN A 118 -0.10 6.35 -0.36
C ASN A 118 1.33 5.92 0.01
N LEU A 119 1.54 4.61 0.23
CA LEU A 119 2.88 4.06 0.45
C LEU A 119 3.79 4.34 -0.75
N LEU A 120 3.33 4.08 -1.97
CA LEU A 120 4.10 4.30 -3.19
C LEU A 120 4.48 5.77 -3.36
N ASP A 121 3.55 6.69 -3.12
CA ASP A 121 3.79 8.14 -3.20
C ASP A 121 4.88 8.56 -2.21
N LYS A 122 4.82 8.07 -0.97
CA LYS A 122 5.81 8.40 0.08
C LYS A 122 7.22 7.85 -0.18
N VAL A 123 7.35 6.70 -0.86
CA VAL A 123 8.67 6.09 -1.12
C VAL A 123 9.26 6.49 -2.47
N SER A 124 8.44 7.04 -3.38
CA SER A 124 8.84 7.40 -4.74
C SER A 124 9.49 8.78 -4.86
N ASP A 125 9.65 9.52 -3.75
CA ASP A 125 10.42 10.76 -3.67
C ASP A 125 11.93 10.48 -3.96
N SER A 126 12.24 10.39 -5.26
CA SER A 126 13.47 10.87 -5.92
C SER A 126 13.53 10.56 -7.42
N ASN A 127 12.65 9.75 -8.04
CA ASN A 127 12.78 9.48 -9.49
C ASN A 127 11.59 8.82 -10.20
N TYR A 128 10.35 9.17 -9.88
CA TYR A 128 9.21 8.78 -10.72
C TYR A 128 8.48 10.04 -11.20
N GLN A 129 8.99 10.61 -12.29
CA GLN A 129 8.21 11.35 -13.29
C GLN A 129 7.15 10.39 -13.85
N TRP A 130 6.13 10.05 -13.08
CA TRP A 130 5.03 9.21 -13.51
C TRP A 130 3.80 10.08 -13.71
N ILE A 131 3.74 10.54 -14.96
CA ILE A 131 2.57 10.87 -15.77
C ILE A 131 1.77 12.10 -15.34
N SER A 132 2.12 13.23 -15.96
CA SER A 132 1.24 14.36 -16.29
C SER A 132 0.07 13.97 -17.24
N GLY A 133 -0.46 12.75 -17.10
CA GLY A 133 -1.42 12.14 -18.03
C GLY A 133 -2.86 12.13 -17.53
N LEU A 134 -3.14 12.72 -16.37
CA LEU A 134 -4.49 13.21 -16.06
C LEU A 134 -4.63 14.63 -16.62
N SER A 135 -4.36 14.79 -17.91
CA SER A 135 -5.00 15.85 -18.66
C SER A 135 -6.46 15.43 -18.76
N LEU A 136 -7.27 15.91 -17.82
CA LEU A 136 -8.68 16.13 -18.12
C LEU A 136 -8.68 17.07 -19.33
N ASP A 137 -8.80 16.50 -20.53
CA ASP A 137 -9.25 17.24 -21.70
C ASP A 137 -10.70 17.65 -21.41
N SER A 138 -10.81 18.74 -20.66
CA SER A 138 -12.04 19.43 -20.34
C SER A 138 -12.55 20.05 -21.63
N GLY A 139 -13.40 19.30 -22.33
CA GLY A 139 -14.41 19.78 -23.26
C GLY A 139 -13.93 20.82 -24.26
N LYS A 140 -13.40 20.35 -25.39
CA LYS A 140 -13.38 21.21 -26.57
C LYS A 140 -14.81 21.42 -27.08
N GLU A 141 -15.06 22.67 -27.46
CA GLU A 141 -16.13 23.17 -28.32
C GLU A 141 -17.30 23.83 -27.54
N ARG A 142 -17.56 25.14 -27.62
CA ARG A 142 -17.38 26.09 -28.73
C ARG A 142 -17.32 27.51 -28.16
N VAL A 143 -16.27 28.27 -28.50
CA VAL A 143 -16.28 29.74 -28.40
C VAL A 143 -17.25 30.22 -29.48
N GLY A 144 -18.39 30.75 -29.05
CA GLY A 144 -19.26 31.61 -29.85
C GLY A 144 -19.35 32.93 -29.10
N GLU A 145 -18.72 33.94 -29.67
CA GLU A 145 -18.77 35.34 -29.26
C GLU A 145 -20.22 35.79 -29.04
N GLU A 146 -20.47 36.59 -27.99
CA GLU A 146 -21.15 37.90 -28.07
C GLU A 146 -21.46 38.40 -26.65
N PHE A 147 -20.75 39.47 -26.23
CA PHE A 147 -21.15 40.28 -25.08
C PHE A 147 -22.47 40.98 -25.42
N GLY A 148 -23.51 40.81 -24.61
CA GLY A 148 -24.77 41.52 -24.85
C GLY A 148 -25.83 41.34 -23.76
N SER A 149 -25.89 42.32 -22.86
CA SER A 149 -27.09 42.81 -22.18
C SER A 149 -27.60 42.08 -20.91
N ILE A 150 -27.44 42.81 -19.80
CA ILE A 150 -28.15 42.62 -18.53
C ILE A 150 -29.64 42.91 -18.76
N PRO A 151 -30.57 42.03 -18.35
CA PRO A 151 -31.98 42.38 -18.32
C PRO A 151 -32.28 43.20 -17.06
N ASP A 152 -32.72 44.43 -17.29
CA ASP A 152 -33.41 45.26 -16.29
C ASP A 152 -34.79 44.62 -16.07
N PHE A 153 -35.14 44.26 -14.83
CA PHE A 153 -36.45 43.69 -14.51
C PHE A 153 -37.30 44.74 -13.76
N PRO A 154 -38.62 44.78 -14.03
CA PRO A 154 -39.54 45.84 -13.61
C PRO A 154 -39.93 45.81 -12.13
#